data_AF-A0A7S1LPQ8-F1
#
_entry.id   AF-A0A7S1LPQ8-F1
#
_cell.length_a   1.000
_cell.length_b   1.000
_cell.length_c   1.000
_cell.angle_alpha   90.00
_cell.angle_beta   90.00
_cell.angle_gamma   90.00
#
_symmetry.space_group_name_H-M   'P 1'
#
loop_
_entity.id
_entity.type
_entity.pdbx_description
1 polymer ?
#
loop_
_entity_poly.entity_id
_entity_poly.type
_entity_poly.pdbx_seq_one_letter_code
_entity_poly.pdbx_strand_id
1 'polypeptide(L)'
;DKSAQLTRGATGGFGMTGADNVKAALIEEDKGPLGFLDRLLENERNTNLHLGDVRFWQHLEHIDRNNLYRLSSLEYRTMKLMFFEAIFYSLFLVVLTGFICSLRSSDLFESRKQQLDYWAGCRYDTGERTCSVDGVRDINGLMSWLRDEFSPKAFTFQDEYPSVVNSPSIFALQDETMHWKPRYIGDTQTSVLLGVIRVRQLRVQYNQDCQILEDLKRVQSDCFPKFSAGVQSKFPWALAWTPSNITQYYKWHSDNETEQIPITGYHGVYPGDGFVFDLPLSLSKAKILMSELEAWQWVDQRSRALIVELSTLNPNTNIYVHC
;
A
#
# COMPACT_ATOMS: atom_id res chain seq x y z
N ASP A 1 53.43 -50.79 1.27
CA ASP A 1 54.39 -50.12 2.18
C ASP A 1 53.73 -49.88 3.52
N LYS A 2 54.09 -50.71 4.50
CA LYS A 2 54.97 -50.40 5.65
C LYS A 2 54.25 -49.50 6.67
N SER A 3 54.05 -49.87 7.93
CA SER A 3 54.48 -51.05 8.69
C SER A 3 53.83 -50.98 10.08
N ALA A 4 53.39 -52.13 10.57
CA ALA A 4 53.02 -52.38 11.95
C ALA A 4 54.24 -52.28 12.89
N GLN A 5 54.01 -51.98 14.17
CA GLN A 5 54.82 -52.52 15.26
C GLN A 5 53.98 -52.73 16.52
N LEU A 6 53.78 -54.03 16.82
CA LEU A 6 53.48 -54.54 18.15
C LEU A 6 54.73 -54.43 19.03
N THR A 7 54.54 -54.12 20.32
CA THR A 7 55.39 -54.64 21.39
C THR A 7 54.53 -55.12 22.56
N ARG A 8 54.85 -56.33 23.01
CA ARG A 8 54.27 -57.12 24.10
C ARG A 8 55.20 -57.05 25.33
N GLY A 9 54.62 -57.24 26.52
CA GLY A 9 55.31 -57.59 27.78
C GLY A 9 55.10 -56.53 28.86
N ALA A 10 54.63 -56.81 30.07
CA ALA A 10 54.83 -57.99 30.91
C ALA A 10 53.67 -58.26 31.88
N THR A 11 53.61 -59.52 32.30
CA THR A 11 52.71 -60.15 33.28
C THR A 11 53.13 -59.95 34.73
N GLY A 12 52.13 -59.85 35.62
CA GLY A 12 52.19 -60.01 37.09
C GLY A 12 50.99 -59.25 37.67
N GLY A 13 50.00 -59.81 38.36
CA GLY A 13 49.98 -60.94 39.28
C GLY A 13 49.18 -60.49 40.51
N PHE A 14 47.92 -60.91 40.59
CA PHE A 14 47.04 -61.03 41.77
C PHE A 14 46.70 -59.81 42.65
N GLY A 15 45.40 -59.58 42.80
CA GLY A 15 44.80 -58.73 43.84
C GLY A 15 43.29 -58.57 43.67
N MET A 16 42.52 -59.61 44.00
CA MET A 16 41.08 -59.47 44.27
C MET A 16 40.88 -58.54 45.46
N THR A 17 40.04 -57.50 45.31
CA THR A 17 39.00 -57.06 46.27
C THR A 17 38.43 -55.73 45.81
N GLY A 18 37.09 -55.59 45.79
CA GLY A 18 36.44 -54.29 45.66
C GLY A 18 35.31 -54.20 44.63
N ALA A 19 34.53 -55.26 44.44
CA ALA A 19 33.29 -55.22 43.68
C ALA A 19 32.05 -54.83 44.53
N ASP A 20 32.24 -53.98 45.55
CA ASP A 20 31.20 -53.67 46.55
C ASP A 20 30.78 -52.19 46.66
N ASN A 21 31.28 -51.30 45.81
CA ASN A 21 31.00 -49.85 45.94
C ASN A 21 30.07 -49.24 44.87
N VAL A 22 29.31 -50.04 44.12
CA VAL A 22 28.35 -49.52 43.11
C VAL A 22 26.88 -49.78 43.50
N LYS A 23 26.59 -50.28 44.71
CA LYS A 23 25.21 -50.59 45.16
C LYS A 23 24.76 -49.85 46.43
N ALA A 24 25.36 -48.70 46.76
CA ALA A 24 25.07 -48.01 48.02
C ALA A 24 24.64 -46.53 47.87
N ALA A 25 23.86 -46.18 46.83
CA ALA A 25 23.29 -44.83 46.71
C ALA A 25 21.83 -44.78 46.22
N LEU A 26 21.08 -45.90 46.28
CA LEU A 26 19.69 -45.93 45.82
C LEU A 26 18.78 -46.70 46.78
N ILE A 27 18.78 -46.34 48.07
CA ILE A 27 17.65 -46.65 48.95
C ILE A 27 17.51 -45.49 49.96
N GLU A 28 16.88 -44.39 49.53
CA GLU A 28 16.10 -43.56 50.44
C GLU A 28 14.65 -44.02 50.33
N GLU A 29 14.05 -44.36 51.47
CA GLU A 29 12.71 -44.92 51.62
C GLU A 29 11.65 -44.10 50.86
N ASP A 30 10.92 -44.75 49.95
CA ASP A 30 9.68 -44.20 49.40
C ASP A 30 8.62 -44.18 50.49
N LYS A 31 8.24 -42.97 50.93
CA LYS A 31 7.07 -42.74 51.78
C LYS A 31 5.80 -42.97 50.96
N GLY A 32 5.40 -44.24 50.88
CA GLY A 32 4.09 -44.66 50.37
C GLY A 32 3.99 -44.77 48.83
N PRO A 33 2.84 -45.28 48.33
CA PRO A 33 2.63 -45.56 46.90
C PRO A 33 2.62 -44.31 46.01
N LEU A 34 2.60 -43.12 46.61
CA LEU A 34 2.67 -41.82 45.94
C LEU A 34 4.10 -41.24 45.92
N GLY A 35 5.07 -41.81 46.66
CA GLY A 35 6.45 -41.30 46.71
C GLY A 35 7.16 -41.36 45.36
N PHE A 36 6.82 -42.34 44.53
CA PHE A 36 7.28 -42.42 43.14
C PHE A 36 6.72 -41.27 42.28
N LEU A 37 5.44 -40.93 42.47
CA LEU A 37 4.81 -39.79 41.79
C LEU A 37 5.40 -38.47 42.26
N ASP A 38 5.66 -38.31 43.56
CA ASP A 38 6.36 -37.14 44.10
C ASP A 38 7.79 -37.02 43.53
N ARG A 39 8.54 -38.13 43.44
CA ARG A 39 9.86 -38.12 42.78
C ARG A 39 9.77 -37.78 41.30
N LEU A 40 8.79 -38.32 40.56
CA LEU A 40 8.61 -37.99 39.14
C LEU A 40 8.22 -36.54 38.95
N LEU A 41 7.29 -36.02 39.76
CA LEU A 41 6.91 -34.61 39.78
C LEU A 41 8.09 -33.73 40.16
N GLU A 42 8.94 -34.13 41.12
CA GLU A 42 10.11 -33.37 41.56
C GLU A 42 11.28 -33.43 40.56
N ASN A 43 11.41 -34.54 39.83
CA ASN A 43 12.36 -34.68 38.73
C ASN A 43 11.90 -33.86 37.50
N GLU A 44 10.61 -33.86 37.19
CA GLU A 44 9.99 -33.00 36.18
C GLU A 44 9.96 -31.52 36.60
N ARG A 45 9.89 -31.21 37.91
CA ARG A 45 9.93 -29.83 38.46
C ARG A 45 11.21 -29.09 38.10
N ASN A 46 12.31 -29.82 37.91
CA ASN A 46 13.59 -29.29 37.48
C ASN A 46 13.74 -29.24 35.95
N THR A 47 12.83 -29.85 35.19
CA THR A 47 12.80 -29.76 33.73
C THR A 47 12.09 -28.47 33.31
N ASN A 48 12.63 -27.76 32.32
CA ASN A 48 12.00 -26.55 31.76
C ASN A 48 10.78 -26.87 30.88
N LEU A 49 10.22 -28.08 30.97
CA LEU A 49 9.19 -28.61 30.06
C LEU A 49 7.89 -27.79 30.09
N HIS A 50 7.55 -27.23 31.25
CA HIS A 50 6.34 -26.40 31.47
C HIS A 50 6.65 -24.93 31.77
N LEU A 51 7.88 -24.48 31.53
CA LEU A 51 8.28 -23.08 31.74
C LEU A 51 7.58 -22.20 30.68
N GLY A 52 6.75 -21.25 31.13
CA GLY A 52 6.02 -20.35 30.22
C GLY A 52 4.72 -20.92 29.64
N ASP A 53 4.22 -22.06 30.17
CA ASP A 53 2.95 -22.64 29.71
C ASP A 53 1.76 -21.74 30.10
N VAL A 54 0.87 -21.47 29.14
CA VAL A 54 -0.34 -20.65 29.31
C VAL A 54 -1.32 -21.25 30.33
N ARG A 55 -1.25 -22.57 30.57
CA ARG A 55 -2.07 -23.26 31.59
C ARG A 55 -1.78 -22.81 33.02
N PHE A 56 -0.64 -22.16 33.25
CA PHE A 56 -0.28 -21.57 34.54
C PHE A 56 -1.37 -20.61 35.08
N TRP A 57 -2.00 -19.84 34.19
CA TRP A 57 -3.06 -18.88 34.58
C TRP A 57 -4.43 -19.51 34.80
N GLN A 58 -4.71 -20.63 34.13
CA GLN A 58 -5.98 -21.33 34.25
C GLN A 58 -6.19 -21.88 35.67
N HIS A 59 -5.10 -22.15 36.38
CA HIS A 59 -5.11 -22.73 37.72
C HIS A 59 -4.36 -21.87 38.76
N LEU A 60 -4.36 -20.55 38.57
CA LEU A 60 -3.66 -19.59 39.44
C LEU A 60 -4.04 -19.75 40.93
N GLU A 61 -5.29 -20.11 41.21
CA GLU A 61 -5.83 -20.30 42.57
C GLU A 61 -5.23 -21.50 43.31
N HIS A 62 -4.66 -22.47 42.58
CA HIS A 62 -4.07 -23.68 43.15
C HIS A 62 -2.55 -23.58 43.35
N ILE A 63 -1.95 -22.43 43.07
CA ILE A 63 -0.51 -22.23 43.24
C ILE A 63 -0.20 -21.98 44.71
N ASP A 64 0.65 -22.84 45.30
CA ASP A 64 1.14 -22.66 46.66
C ASP A 64 2.02 -21.41 46.75
N ARG A 65 1.57 -20.46 47.58
CA ARG A 65 2.24 -19.17 47.81
C ARG A 65 3.66 -19.34 48.35
N ASN A 66 3.96 -20.43 49.06
CA ASN A 66 5.29 -20.67 49.61
C ASN A 66 6.33 -20.91 48.52
N ASN A 67 5.93 -21.49 47.37
CA ASN A 67 6.81 -21.74 46.25
C ASN A 67 7.16 -20.47 45.47
N LEU A 68 6.37 -19.39 45.59
CA LEU A 68 6.66 -18.11 44.95
C LEU A 68 7.89 -17.40 45.54
N TYR A 69 8.23 -17.69 46.80
CA TYR A 69 9.42 -17.11 47.46
C TYR A 69 10.69 -17.93 47.26
N ARG A 70 10.58 -19.14 46.69
CA ARG A 70 11.73 -20.03 46.42
C ARG A 70 12.26 -19.78 45.01
N LEU A 71 13.48 -19.22 44.92
CA LEU A 71 14.10 -18.81 43.64
C LEU A 71 14.31 -19.95 42.63
N SER A 72 14.34 -21.21 43.07
CA SER A 72 14.49 -22.39 42.23
C SER A 72 13.16 -23.00 41.76
N SER A 73 12.02 -22.48 42.21
CA SER A 73 10.71 -23.01 41.84
C SER A 73 10.36 -22.68 40.38
N LEU A 74 9.62 -23.56 39.73
CA LEU A 74 9.17 -23.38 38.35
C LEU A 74 8.17 -22.23 38.26
N GLU A 75 7.38 -22.03 39.31
CA GLU A 75 6.38 -20.98 39.46
C GLU A 75 7.05 -19.59 39.50
N TYR A 76 8.10 -19.42 40.32
CA TYR A 76 8.87 -18.16 40.36
C TYR A 76 9.56 -17.87 39.02
N ARG A 77 10.16 -18.90 38.39
CA ARG A 77 10.85 -18.74 37.10
C ARG A 77 9.88 -18.38 35.96
N THR A 78 8.69 -18.99 35.94
CA THR A 78 7.63 -18.70 34.97
C THR A 78 7.06 -17.29 35.18
N MET A 79 6.75 -16.91 36.42
CA MET A 79 6.28 -15.56 36.76
C MET A 79 7.32 -14.49 36.41
N LYS A 80 8.61 -14.76 36.66
CA LYS A 80 9.73 -13.88 36.30
C LYS A 80 9.83 -13.72 34.78
N LEU A 81 9.75 -14.81 34.02
CA LEU A 81 9.79 -14.78 32.55
C LEU A 81 8.63 -13.96 31.98
N MET A 82 7.40 -14.21 32.44
CA MET A 82 6.21 -13.48 32.01
C MET A 82 6.26 -12.00 32.40
N PHE A 83 6.83 -11.65 33.56
CA PHE A 83 7.02 -10.26 33.95
C PHE A 83 7.96 -9.51 32.99
N PHE A 84 9.09 -10.15 32.61
CA PHE A 84 9.98 -9.57 31.60
C PHE A 84 9.34 -9.51 30.21
N GLU A 85 8.55 -10.50 29.84
CA GLU A 85 7.79 -10.53 28.60
C GLU A 85 6.73 -9.40 28.56
N ALA A 86 6.01 -9.17 29.67
CA ALA A 86 5.07 -8.07 29.80
C ALA A 86 5.74 -6.69 29.73
N ILE A 87 6.92 -6.53 30.34
CA ILE A 87 7.73 -5.32 30.21
C ILE A 87 8.18 -5.13 28.74
N PHE A 88 8.64 -6.20 28.09
CA PHE A 88 9.05 -6.17 26.70
C PHE A 88 7.90 -5.76 25.77
N TYR A 89 6.70 -6.35 25.92
CA TYR A 89 5.54 -5.97 25.14
C TYR A 89 5.05 -4.56 25.43
N SER A 90 5.11 -4.12 26.69
CA SER A 90 4.76 -2.74 27.06
C SER A 90 5.72 -1.75 26.40
N LEU A 91 7.03 -2.03 26.44
CA LEU A 91 8.04 -1.23 25.76
C LEU A 91 7.84 -1.24 24.24
N PHE A 92 7.60 -2.40 23.65
CA PHE A 92 7.32 -2.53 22.21
C PHE A 92 6.10 -1.72 21.80
N LEU A 93 5.02 -1.75 22.58
CA LEU A 93 3.82 -0.97 22.33
C LEU A 93 4.09 0.54 22.43
N VAL A 94 4.89 0.99 23.40
CA VAL A 94 5.29 2.40 23.51
C VAL A 94 6.15 2.83 22.32
N VAL A 95 7.09 1.99 21.89
CA VAL A 95 7.94 2.27 20.72
C VAL A 95 7.10 2.29 19.44
N LEU A 96 6.20 1.32 19.26
CA LEU A 96 5.34 1.22 18.09
C LEU A 96 4.36 2.40 18.01
N THR A 97 3.74 2.77 19.13
CA THR A 97 2.84 3.93 19.20
C THR A 97 3.60 5.24 18.97
N GLY A 98 4.79 5.39 19.54
CA GLY A 98 5.69 6.51 19.27
C GLY A 98 6.06 6.62 17.78
N PHE A 99 6.37 5.49 17.15
CA PHE A 99 6.66 5.42 15.72
C PHE A 99 5.43 5.82 14.87
N ILE A 100 4.24 5.27 15.15
CA ILE A 100 2.99 5.63 14.46
C ILE A 100 2.68 7.12 14.59
N CYS A 101 2.83 7.70 15.79
CA CYS A 101 2.64 9.12 16.02
C CYS A 101 3.64 9.97 15.23
N SER A 102 4.89 9.52 15.10
CA SER A 102 5.91 10.23 14.30
C SER A 102 5.62 10.20 12.79
N LEU A 103 5.01 9.10 12.29
CA LEU A 103 4.60 8.99 10.89
C LEU A 103 3.35 9.83 10.56
N ARG A 104 2.50 10.10 11.56
CA ARG A 104 1.30 10.92 11.39
C ARG A 104 1.66 12.40 11.46
N SER A 105 1.99 12.99 10.32
CA SER A 105 2.18 14.44 10.21
C SER A 105 0.84 15.17 10.00
N SER A 106 0.60 16.24 10.77
CA SER A 106 -0.50 17.20 10.51
C SER A 106 -0.36 17.86 9.14
N ASP A 107 0.87 18.13 8.73
CA ASP A 107 1.16 18.84 7.48
C ASP A 107 0.79 17.97 6.28
N LEU A 108 0.89 16.65 6.40
CA LEU A 108 0.44 15.71 5.37
C LEU A 108 -1.08 15.77 5.21
N PHE A 109 -1.83 15.81 6.31
CA PHE A 109 -3.28 15.92 6.27
C PHE A 109 -3.71 17.24 5.61
N GLU A 110 -3.14 18.36 6.03
CA GLU A 110 -3.46 19.67 5.47
C GLU A 110 -3.03 19.79 4.01
N SER A 111 -1.86 19.26 3.64
CA SER A 111 -1.41 19.23 2.23
C SER A 111 -2.37 18.45 1.34
N ARG A 112 -2.84 17.27 1.78
CA ARG A 112 -3.83 16.47 1.02
C ARG A 112 -5.16 17.20 0.89
N LYS A 113 -5.65 17.81 1.97
CA LYS A 113 -6.89 18.57 1.97
C LYS A 113 -6.81 19.77 1.04
N GLN A 114 -5.72 20.53 1.09
CA GLN A 114 -5.47 21.67 0.21
C GLN A 114 -5.47 21.27 -1.26
N GLN A 115 -4.81 20.17 -1.63
CA GLN A 115 -4.80 19.68 -3.01
C GLN A 115 -6.20 19.25 -3.45
N LEU A 116 -6.93 18.50 -2.62
CA LEU A 116 -8.30 18.07 -2.91
C LEU A 116 -9.21 19.28 -3.16
N ASP A 117 -9.20 20.27 -2.26
CA ASP A 117 -10.04 21.46 -2.35
C ASP A 117 -9.66 22.32 -3.58
N TYR A 118 -8.36 22.47 -3.88
CA TYR A 118 -7.88 23.22 -5.03
C TYR A 118 -8.34 22.61 -6.36
N TRP A 119 -8.08 21.32 -6.59
CA TRP A 119 -8.43 20.66 -7.84
C TRP A 119 -9.95 20.56 -8.02
N ALA A 120 -10.69 20.23 -6.96
CA ALA A 120 -12.16 20.19 -6.99
C ALA A 120 -12.82 21.57 -7.12
N GLY A 121 -12.08 22.66 -6.90
CA GLY A 121 -12.62 24.03 -7.00
C GLY A 121 -13.55 24.35 -5.86
N CYS A 122 -13.19 23.91 -4.66
CA CYS A 122 -13.96 24.16 -3.46
C CYS A 122 -13.72 25.58 -2.95
N ARG A 123 -14.82 26.23 -2.55
CA ARG A 123 -14.81 27.50 -1.83
C ARG A 123 -15.60 27.32 -0.54
N TYR A 124 -15.18 28.06 0.49
CA TYR A 124 -15.92 28.14 1.74
C TYR A 124 -16.73 29.44 1.73
N ASP A 125 -18.04 29.33 1.57
CA ASP A 125 -18.95 30.47 1.62
C ASP A 125 -19.85 30.35 2.85
N THR A 126 -19.80 31.34 3.74
CA THR A 126 -20.58 31.38 5.00
C THR A 126 -20.54 30.10 5.87
N GLY A 127 -19.45 29.32 5.79
CA GLY A 127 -19.27 28.07 6.55
C GLY A 127 -19.73 26.80 5.83
N GLU A 128 -20.31 26.91 4.64
CA GLU A 128 -20.63 25.78 3.77
C GLU A 128 -19.53 25.59 2.72
N ARG A 129 -19.09 24.34 2.53
CA ARG A 129 -18.06 23.96 1.53
C ARG A 129 -18.77 23.59 0.24
N THR A 130 -18.65 24.44 -0.78
CA THR A 130 -19.23 24.20 -2.11
C THR A 130 -18.10 23.97 -3.12
N CYS A 131 -18.14 22.86 -3.85
CA CYS A 131 -17.13 22.52 -4.86
C CYS A 131 -17.73 22.55 -6.25
N SER A 132 -16.98 23.09 -7.22
CA SER A 132 -17.46 23.15 -8.60
C SER A 132 -17.70 21.76 -9.21
N VAL A 133 -16.87 20.78 -8.84
CA VAL A 133 -17.05 19.37 -9.27
C VAL A 133 -18.41 18.80 -8.87
N ASP A 134 -18.98 19.21 -7.74
CA ASP A 134 -20.26 18.69 -7.27
C ASP A 134 -21.44 19.11 -8.18
N GLY A 135 -21.24 20.16 -8.98
CA GLY A 135 -22.19 20.62 -9.99
C GLY A 135 -22.19 19.80 -11.29
N VAL A 136 -21.21 18.93 -11.52
CA VAL A 136 -21.05 18.18 -12.77
C VAL A 136 -21.99 16.97 -12.79
N ARG A 137 -22.97 16.98 -13.71
CA ARG A 137 -23.96 15.91 -13.85
C ARG A 137 -23.96 15.22 -15.21
N ASP A 138 -23.62 15.96 -16.26
CA ASP A 138 -23.68 15.50 -17.65
C ASP A 138 -22.29 15.39 -18.27
N ILE A 139 -22.15 14.61 -19.35
CA ILE A 139 -20.88 14.43 -20.08
C ILE A 139 -20.34 15.77 -20.60
N ASN A 140 -21.22 16.61 -21.17
CA ASN A 140 -20.84 17.95 -21.65
C ASN A 140 -20.40 18.86 -20.50
N GLY A 141 -21.07 18.75 -19.34
CA GLY A 141 -20.67 19.45 -18.13
C GLY A 141 -19.30 19.01 -17.63
N LEU A 142 -19.00 17.72 -17.68
CA LEU A 142 -17.69 17.15 -17.32
C LEU A 142 -16.58 17.65 -18.24
N MET A 143 -16.79 17.61 -19.56
CA MET A 143 -15.79 18.07 -20.53
C MET A 143 -15.58 19.59 -20.44
N SER A 144 -16.64 20.37 -20.25
CA SER A 144 -16.53 21.81 -19.99
C SER A 144 -15.79 22.09 -18.68
N TRP A 145 -16.10 21.39 -17.59
CA TRP A 145 -15.37 21.52 -16.33
C TRP A 145 -13.88 21.21 -16.49
N LEU A 146 -13.54 20.12 -17.21
CA LEU A 146 -12.15 19.75 -17.49
C LEU A 146 -11.39 20.82 -18.29
N ARG A 147 -12.03 21.39 -19.31
CA ARG A 147 -11.43 22.41 -20.19
C ARG A 147 -11.34 23.79 -19.54
N ASP A 148 -12.41 24.24 -18.92
CA ASP A 148 -12.61 25.64 -18.55
C ASP A 148 -12.24 25.93 -17.09
N GLU A 149 -12.30 24.93 -16.22
CA GLU A 149 -11.99 25.10 -14.79
C GLU A 149 -10.76 24.32 -14.34
N PHE A 150 -10.69 23.03 -14.68
CA PHE A 150 -9.58 22.18 -14.27
C PHE A 150 -8.29 22.53 -15.02
N SER A 151 -8.34 22.63 -16.35
CA SER A 151 -7.14 22.88 -17.15
C SER A 151 -6.43 24.18 -16.74
N PRO A 152 -7.09 25.35 -16.60
CA PRO A 152 -6.40 26.59 -16.18
C PRO A 152 -5.73 26.51 -14.81
N LYS A 153 -6.29 25.74 -13.85
CA LYS A 153 -5.65 25.52 -12.53
C LYS A 153 -4.31 24.80 -12.64
N ALA A 154 -4.11 24.01 -13.69
CA ALA A 154 -2.82 23.41 -13.93
C ALA A 154 -1.76 24.45 -14.31
N PHE A 155 -2.12 25.58 -14.92
CA PHE A 155 -1.19 26.56 -15.52
C PHE A 155 -1.03 27.87 -14.74
N THR A 156 -1.97 28.18 -13.85
CA THR A 156 -1.97 29.37 -12.99
C THR A 156 -1.74 30.69 -13.74
N PHE A 157 -0.49 31.15 -13.89
CA PHE A 157 -0.13 32.47 -14.45
C PHE A 157 0.58 32.40 -15.80
N GLN A 158 1.07 31.24 -16.21
CA GLN A 158 1.82 31.09 -17.47
C GLN A 158 1.13 30.11 -18.40
N ASP A 159 1.01 30.50 -19.66
CA ASP A 159 0.35 29.68 -20.67
C ASP A 159 1.23 28.57 -21.23
N GLU A 160 2.54 28.55 -20.95
CA GLU A 160 3.48 27.57 -21.47
C GLU A 160 4.59 27.24 -20.46
N TYR A 161 4.83 25.95 -20.26
CA TYR A 161 5.90 25.42 -19.42
C TYR A 161 6.78 24.47 -20.24
N PRO A 162 8.01 24.85 -20.62
CA PRO A 162 8.85 23.99 -21.44
C PRO A 162 9.30 22.74 -20.66
N SER A 163 9.39 21.59 -21.36
CA SER A 163 9.84 20.32 -20.77
C SER A 163 11.36 20.34 -20.54
N VAL A 164 11.79 20.05 -19.31
CA VAL A 164 13.22 19.91 -18.93
C VAL A 164 13.92 18.81 -19.71
N VAL A 165 13.19 17.75 -20.08
CA VAL A 165 13.74 16.54 -20.72
C VAL A 165 14.23 16.81 -22.15
N ASN A 166 13.71 17.87 -22.79
CA ASN A 166 14.13 18.26 -24.13
C ASN A 166 15.37 19.17 -24.14
N SER A 167 15.99 19.44 -22.98
CA SER A 167 17.23 20.21 -22.93
C SER A 167 18.40 19.37 -23.46
N PRO A 168 19.19 19.88 -24.42
CA PRO A 168 20.29 19.12 -25.02
C PRO A 168 21.46 18.84 -24.06
N SER A 169 21.56 19.53 -22.91
CA SER A 169 22.50 19.15 -21.84
C SER A 169 22.19 19.84 -20.50
N ILE A 170 22.66 19.22 -19.40
CA ILE A 170 22.63 19.80 -18.04
C ILE A 170 23.48 21.08 -17.94
N PHE A 171 24.52 21.21 -18.79
CA PHE A 171 25.42 22.36 -18.82
C PHE A 171 24.84 23.59 -19.55
N ALA A 172 23.85 23.39 -20.44
CA ALA A 172 23.12 24.49 -21.08
C ALA A 172 22.07 25.15 -20.15
N LEU A 173 21.80 24.57 -18.98
CA LEU A 173 20.92 25.19 -17.97
C LEU A 173 21.55 26.40 -17.27
N GLN A 174 22.85 26.62 -17.46
CA GLN A 174 23.64 27.56 -16.66
C GLN A 174 23.67 29.00 -17.19
N ASP A 175 23.27 29.21 -18.44
CA ASP A 175 23.05 30.53 -19.03
C ASP A 175 21.66 30.56 -19.64
N GLU A 176 20.87 31.59 -19.33
CA GLU A 176 19.62 32.20 -19.87
C GLU A 176 18.94 31.66 -21.16
N THR A 177 19.25 30.45 -21.61
CA THR A 177 18.84 29.82 -22.88
C THR A 177 17.58 28.99 -22.72
N MET A 178 17.19 28.69 -21.47
CA MET A 178 15.92 28.05 -21.16
C MET A 178 15.27 28.75 -19.96
N HIS A 179 14.20 29.50 -20.22
CA HIS A 179 13.29 29.99 -19.18
C HIS A 179 12.47 28.82 -18.62
N TRP A 180 13.13 27.85 -17.97
CA TRP A 180 12.43 26.81 -17.24
C TRP A 180 12.01 27.36 -15.88
N LYS A 181 10.71 27.28 -15.60
CA LYS A 181 10.15 27.61 -14.30
C LYS A 181 9.33 26.41 -13.82
N PRO A 182 9.50 25.94 -12.57
CA PRO A 182 8.64 24.92 -12.02
C PRO A 182 7.19 25.42 -11.99
N ARG A 183 6.26 24.50 -12.25
CA ARG A 183 4.84 24.83 -12.32
C ARG A 183 4.24 24.84 -10.92
N TYR A 184 4.20 26.02 -10.31
CA TYR A 184 3.55 26.21 -9.02
C TYR A 184 2.02 26.24 -9.18
N ILE A 185 1.36 25.51 -8.29
CA ILE A 185 -0.09 25.33 -8.21
C ILE A 185 -0.59 25.64 -6.80
N GLY A 186 -1.91 25.80 -6.68
CA GLY A 186 -2.57 26.15 -5.42
C GLY A 186 -2.71 27.66 -5.26
N ASP A 187 -3.66 28.07 -4.41
CA ASP A 187 -3.95 29.49 -4.15
C ASP A 187 -2.71 30.24 -3.62
N THR A 188 -1.91 29.55 -2.79
CA THR A 188 -0.66 30.07 -2.21
C THR A 188 0.57 29.83 -3.09
N GLN A 189 0.44 29.08 -4.20
CA GLN A 189 1.55 28.72 -5.10
C GLN A 189 2.74 28.06 -4.40
N THR A 190 2.48 27.29 -3.34
CA THR A 190 3.52 26.64 -2.54
C THR A 190 3.84 25.23 -3.01
N SER A 191 3.00 24.63 -3.86
CA SER A 191 3.18 23.25 -4.35
C SER A 191 3.56 23.27 -5.82
N VAL A 192 4.47 22.38 -6.20
CA VAL A 192 4.95 22.20 -7.57
C VAL A 192 4.26 20.99 -8.18
N LEU A 193 3.69 21.13 -9.36
CA LEU A 193 3.21 20.01 -10.17
C LEU A 193 4.39 19.27 -10.79
N LEU A 194 4.47 17.97 -10.56
CA LEU A 194 5.51 17.09 -11.11
C LEU A 194 5.02 16.47 -12.42
N GLY A 195 5.80 16.64 -13.48
CA GLY A 195 5.52 16.02 -14.78
C GLY A 195 4.31 16.63 -15.50
N VAL A 196 3.50 15.75 -16.09
CA VAL A 196 2.27 16.10 -16.83
C VAL A 196 1.06 15.51 -16.12
N ILE A 197 -0.10 16.13 -16.34
CA ILE A 197 -1.38 15.57 -15.88
C ILE A 197 -1.81 14.53 -16.91
N ARG A 198 -2.04 13.30 -16.47
CA ARG A 198 -2.51 12.21 -17.32
C ARG A 198 -4.01 12.00 -17.12
N VAL A 199 -4.74 11.89 -18.22
CA VAL A 199 -6.16 11.56 -18.20
C VAL A 199 -6.35 10.18 -18.80
N ARG A 200 -7.06 9.33 -18.07
CA ARG A 200 -7.31 7.94 -18.41
C ARG A 200 -8.79 7.64 -18.45
N GLN A 201 -9.20 6.91 -19.46
CA GLN A 201 -10.57 6.48 -19.66
C GLN A 201 -10.66 4.96 -19.75
N LEU A 202 -11.69 4.45 -19.08
CA LEU A 202 -12.14 3.07 -19.20
C LEU A 202 -13.48 3.00 -19.91
N ARG A 203 -13.58 2.04 -20.83
CA ARG A 203 -14.71 1.87 -21.75
C ARG A 203 -15.16 0.42 -21.76
N VAL A 204 -16.46 0.18 -21.94
CA VAL A 204 -17.03 -1.17 -22.08
C VAL A 204 -17.39 -1.51 -23.53
N GLN A 205 -17.46 -2.80 -23.83
CA GLN A 205 -18.00 -3.31 -25.08
C GLN A 205 -19.53 -3.17 -25.10
N TYR A 206 -20.10 -3.06 -26.28
CA TYR A 206 -21.55 -3.00 -26.47
C TYR A 206 -22.12 -4.41 -26.59
N ASN A 207 -23.36 -4.59 -26.13
CA ASN A 207 -24.09 -5.86 -26.25
C ASN A 207 -23.37 -7.08 -25.64
N GLN A 208 -22.52 -6.83 -24.65
CA GLN A 208 -21.91 -7.87 -23.81
C GLN A 208 -22.46 -7.74 -22.40
N ASP A 209 -22.86 -8.86 -21.81
CA ASP A 209 -23.34 -8.92 -20.42
C ASP A 209 -24.52 -7.98 -20.12
N CYS A 210 -25.32 -7.66 -21.15
CA CYS A 210 -26.54 -6.89 -21.08
C CYS A 210 -27.54 -7.43 -22.11
N GLN A 211 -28.81 -7.51 -21.73
CA GLN A 211 -29.87 -8.04 -22.58
C GLN A 211 -30.91 -6.95 -22.83
N ILE A 212 -31.22 -6.72 -24.10
CA ILE A 212 -32.30 -5.83 -24.54
C ILE A 212 -33.51 -6.70 -24.86
N LEU A 213 -34.67 -6.36 -24.29
CA LEU A 213 -35.93 -6.99 -24.63
C LEU A 213 -36.18 -6.88 -26.14
N GLU A 214 -36.66 -7.95 -26.77
CA GLU A 214 -36.78 -8.03 -28.23
C GLU A 214 -37.65 -6.90 -28.81
N ASP A 215 -38.72 -6.55 -28.12
CA ASP A 215 -39.62 -5.46 -28.52
C ASP A 215 -38.95 -4.09 -28.52
N LEU A 216 -37.93 -3.90 -27.67
CA LEU A 216 -37.18 -2.65 -27.55
C LEU A 216 -35.98 -2.57 -28.50
N LYS A 217 -35.57 -3.68 -29.13
CA LYS A 217 -34.44 -3.69 -30.09
C LYS A 217 -34.66 -2.77 -31.29
N ARG A 218 -35.93 -2.49 -31.65
CA ARG A 218 -36.29 -1.54 -32.71
C ARG A 218 -36.02 -0.07 -32.34
N VAL A 219 -35.99 0.24 -31.05
CA VAL A 219 -35.78 1.59 -30.51
C VAL A 219 -34.32 1.79 -30.11
N GLN A 220 -33.73 0.80 -29.45
CA GLN A 220 -32.35 0.83 -28.98
C GLN A 220 -31.70 -0.52 -29.30
N SER A 221 -30.73 -0.52 -30.22
CA SER A 221 -30.00 -1.73 -30.62
C SER A 221 -28.86 -2.08 -29.66
N ASP A 222 -28.34 -1.08 -28.95
CA ASP A 222 -27.10 -1.20 -28.18
C ASP A 222 -27.35 -1.02 -26.68
N CYS A 223 -26.81 -1.95 -25.90
CA CYS A 223 -26.75 -1.86 -24.45
C CYS A 223 -25.30 -1.83 -23.97
N PHE A 224 -25.10 -1.20 -22.82
CA PHE A 224 -23.77 -1.02 -22.24
C PHE A 224 -23.81 -1.50 -20.77
N PRO A 225 -23.07 -2.55 -20.41
CA PRO A 225 -23.12 -3.12 -19.07
C PRO A 225 -22.45 -2.20 -18.03
N LYS A 226 -22.53 -2.61 -16.75
CA LYS A 226 -21.66 -2.05 -15.70
C LYS A 226 -20.20 -2.41 -16.00
N PHE A 227 -19.27 -1.63 -15.45
CA PHE A 227 -17.85 -1.91 -15.67
C PHE A 227 -17.44 -3.23 -14.99
N SER A 228 -16.78 -4.10 -15.75
CA SER A 228 -16.04 -5.25 -15.25
C SER A 228 -14.85 -5.49 -16.17
N ALA A 229 -13.78 -6.09 -15.65
CA ALA A 229 -12.59 -6.39 -16.44
C ALA A 229 -12.89 -7.32 -17.65
N GLY A 230 -13.91 -8.18 -17.54
CA GLY A 230 -14.32 -9.10 -18.60
C GLY A 230 -15.01 -8.42 -19.79
N VAL A 231 -15.73 -7.32 -19.56
CA VAL A 231 -16.49 -6.59 -20.61
C VAL A 231 -15.79 -5.31 -21.08
N GLN A 232 -14.57 -5.07 -20.61
CA GLN A 232 -13.78 -3.90 -20.99
C GLN A 232 -13.45 -3.92 -22.49
N SER A 233 -13.57 -2.77 -23.13
CA SER A 233 -13.17 -2.57 -24.52
C SER A 233 -11.67 -2.30 -24.60
N LYS A 234 -10.93 -3.20 -25.23
CA LYS A 234 -9.49 -3.05 -25.50
C LYS A 234 -9.18 -2.70 -26.97
N PHE A 235 -10.19 -2.68 -27.82
CA PHE A 235 -10.02 -2.36 -29.24
C PHE A 235 -9.94 -0.85 -29.45
N PRO A 236 -9.10 -0.38 -30.40
CA PRO A 236 -9.08 1.02 -30.77
C PRO A 236 -10.45 1.42 -31.35
N TRP A 237 -10.93 2.60 -31.01
CA TRP A 237 -12.25 3.06 -31.40
C TRP A 237 -12.16 4.54 -31.80
N ALA A 238 -11.93 4.83 -33.06
CA ALA A 238 -11.98 6.21 -33.56
C ALA A 238 -13.16 6.33 -34.52
N LEU A 239 -13.78 7.51 -34.59
CA LEU A 239 -14.74 7.80 -35.65
C LEU A 239 -13.98 7.87 -36.98
N ALA A 240 -14.63 7.54 -38.10
CA ALA A 240 -13.97 7.39 -39.40
C ALA A 240 -13.22 8.66 -39.87
N TRP A 241 -13.63 9.83 -39.39
CA TRP A 241 -13.08 11.14 -39.75
C TRP A 241 -12.30 11.80 -38.60
N THR A 242 -11.98 11.05 -37.54
CA THR A 242 -11.20 11.57 -36.42
C THR A 242 -9.82 12.06 -36.90
N PRO A 243 -9.43 13.30 -36.58
CA PRO A 243 -8.15 13.87 -36.98
C PRO A 243 -6.95 13.03 -36.53
N SER A 244 -5.94 12.94 -37.40
CA SER A 244 -4.75 12.11 -37.18
C SER A 244 -3.91 12.51 -35.96
N ASN A 245 -3.97 13.78 -35.55
CA ASN A 245 -3.30 14.30 -34.36
C ASN A 245 -3.88 13.74 -33.05
N ILE A 246 -5.16 13.33 -33.04
CA ILE A 246 -5.84 12.80 -31.85
C ILE A 246 -6.14 11.31 -31.92
N THR A 247 -6.03 10.66 -33.08
CA THR A 247 -6.31 9.22 -33.26
C THR A 247 -5.53 8.33 -32.29
N GLN A 248 -4.33 8.75 -31.88
CA GLN A 248 -3.52 8.02 -30.91
C GLN A 248 -4.22 7.83 -29.55
N TYR A 249 -5.02 8.81 -29.10
CA TYR A 249 -5.72 8.76 -27.81
C TYR A 249 -6.92 7.81 -27.79
N TYR A 250 -7.28 7.27 -28.96
CA TYR A 250 -8.32 6.24 -29.12
C TYR A 250 -7.73 4.83 -29.19
N LYS A 251 -6.43 4.67 -28.95
CA LYS A 251 -5.76 3.36 -28.81
C LYS A 251 -5.72 2.96 -27.34
N TRP A 252 -5.96 1.69 -27.08
CA TRP A 252 -5.90 1.13 -25.74
C TRP A 252 -4.45 0.80 -25.39
N HIS A 253 -4.07 1.09 -24.15
CA HIS A 253 -2.78 0.79 -23.57
C HIS A 253 -2.95 -0.18 -22.41
N SER A 254 -2.03 -1.15 -22.31
CA SER A 254 -1.99 -2.10 -21.19
C SER A 254 -1.44 -1.45 -19.91
N ASP A 255 -1.71 -2.06 -18.77
CA ASP A 255 -1.19 -1.66 -17.46
C ASP A 255 0.36 -1.65 -17.41
N ASN A 256 1.00 -2.56 -18.15
CA ASN A 256 2.45 -2.58 -18.31
C ASN A 256 2.98 -1.42 -19.17
N GLU A 257 2.17 -0.88 -20.10
CA GLU A 257 2.55 0.29 -20.89
C GLU A 257 2.27 1.61 -20.17
N THR A 258 1.18 1.68 -19.41
CA THR A 258 0.81 2.88 -18.64
C THR A 258 1.59 2.99 -17.34
N GLU A 259 2.14 1.86 -16.84
CA GLU A 259 2.79 1.72 -15.53
C GLU A 259 1.88 2.15 -14.35
N GLN A 260 0.57 2.07 -14.56
CA GLN A 260 -0.44 2.50 -13.59
C GLN A 260 -0.99 1.34 -12.77
N ILE A 261 -1.39 1.64 -11.54
CA ILE A 261 -1.98 0.67 -10.61
C ILE A 261 -3.51 0.75 -10.62
N PRO A 262 -4.21 -0.35 -10.25
CA PRO A 262 -5.66 -0.33 -10.14
C PRO A 262 -6.15 0.62 -9.04
N ILE A 263 -7.25 1.32 -9.32
CA ILE A 263 -7.93 2.23 -8.39
C ILE A 263 -9.28 1.63 -7.99
N THR A 264 -9.57 1.62 -6.70
CA THR A 264 -10.89 1.20 -6.19
C THR A 264 -11.78 2.42 -6.02
N GLY A 265 -12.86 2.49 -6.78
CA GLY A 265 -13.89 3.51 -6.66
C GLY A 265 -15.18 2.97 -6.05
N TYR A 266 -16.17 3.84 -5.89
CA TYR A 266 -17.47 3.47 -5.31
C TYR A 266 -18.24 2.44 -6.14
N HIS A 267 -18.12 2.50 -7.47
CA HIS A 267 -18.86 1.63 -8.39
C HIS A 267 -18.08 0.40 -8.88
N GLY A 268 -16.80 0.24 -8.49
CA GLY A 268 -16.00 -0.89 -8.91
C GLY A 268 -14.49 -0.66 -8.78
N VAL A 269 -13.74 -1.69 -9.17
CA VAL A 269 -12.28 -1.62 -9.27
C VAL A 269 -11.89 -1.37 -10.72
N TYR A 270 -11.06 -0.38 -10.94
CA TYR A 270 -10.63 0.10 -12.24
C TYR A 270 -9.15 -0.26 -12.44
N PRO A 271 -8.80 -1.13 -13.39
CA PRO A 271 -7.41 -1.51 -13.68
C PRO A 271 -6.57 -0.31 -14.11
N GLY A 272 -5.24 -0.42 -14.13
CA GLY A 272 -4.33 0.64 -14.60
C GLY A 272 -4.23 0.78 -16.12
N ASP A 273 -4.92 -0.06 -16.89
CA ASP A 273 -4.96 0.01 -18.34
C ASP A 273 -6.02 1.01 -18.84
N GLY A 274 -6.10 1.25 -20.15
CA GLY A 274 -7.16 2.07 -20.75
C GLY A 274 -6.73 2.95 -21.91
N PHE A 275 -7.60 3.90 -22.24
CA PHE A 275 -7.31 4.95 -23.23
C PHE A 275 -6.75 6.15 -22.49
N VAL A 276 -5.55 6.59 -22.84
CA VAL A 276 -4.85 7.64 -22.11
C VAL A 276 -4.45 8.79 -23.02
N PHE A 277 -4.43 9.99 -22.45
CA PHE A 277 -3.77 11.15 -23.05
C PHE A 277 -3.14 12.01 -21.95
N ASP A 278 -2.05 12.68 -22.32
CA ASP A 278 -1.34 13.58 -21.42
C ASP A 278 -1.72 15.03 -21.77
N LEU A 279 -1.99 15.84 -20.74
CA LEU A 279 -2.31 17.24 -20.92
C LEU A 279 -1.08 17.98 -21.45
N PRO A 280 -1.17 18.68 -22.60
CA PRO A 280 -0.07 19.43 -23.18
C PRO A 280 0.51 20.43 -22.17
N LEU A 281 1.80 20.75 -22.28
CA LEU A 281 2.45 21.72 -21.39
C LEU A 281 2.11 23.20 -21.70
N SER A 282 1.14 23.44 -22.57
CA SER A 282 0.62 24.78 -22.86
C SER A 282 -0.89 24.82 -22.70
N LEU A 283 -1.40 25.85 -22.02
CA LEU A 283 -2.82 26.04 -21.75
C LEU A 283 -3.64 26.14 -23.04
N SER A 284 -3.14 26.86 -24.04
CA SER A 284 -3.82 27.00 -25.33
C SER A 284 -3.93 25.65 -26.04
N LYS A 285 -2.83 24.89 -26.11
CA LYS A 285 -2.80 23.53 -26.68
C LYS A 285 -3.68 22.56 -25.89
N ALA A 286 -3.70 22.67 -24.56
CA ALA A 286 -4.54 21.86 -23.68
C ALA A 286 -6.03 22.13 -23.94
N LYS A 287 -6.44 23.40 -24.04
CA LYS A 287 -7.82 23.76 -24.37
C LYS A 287 -8.24 23.29 -25.76
N ILE A 288 -7.36 23.43 -26.76
CA ILE A 288 -7.60 22.94 -28.12
C ILE A 288 -7.78 21.42 -28.10
N LEU A 289 -6.87 20.69 -27.47
CA LEU A 289 -6.96 19.23 -27.35
C LEU A 289 -8.27 18.81 -26.67
N MET A 290 -8.64 19.44 -25.55
CA MET A 290 -9.89 19.11 -24.85
C MET A 290 -11.12 19.36 -25.72
N SER A 291 -11.16 20.48 -26.45
CA SER A 291 -12.25 20.79 -27.39
C SER A 291 -12.30 19.80 -28.56
N GLU A 292 -11.16 19.36 -29.09
CA GLU A 292 -11.11 18.32 -30.13
C GLU A 292 -11.63 16.98 -29.59
N LEU A 293 -11.19 16.58 -28.39
CA LEU A 293 -11.66 15.33 -27.75
C LEU A 293 -13.16 15.37 -27.44
N GLU A 294 -13.70 16.52 -27.04
CA GLU A 294 -15.14 16.71 -26.85
C GLU A 294 -15.89 16.62 -28.19
N ALA A 295 -15.43 17.33 -29.23
CA ALA A 295 -16.04 17.34 -30.56
C ALA A 295 -16.08 15.96 -31.21
N TRP A 296 -15.08 15.13 -30.96
CA TRP A 296 -14.96 13.75 -31.48
C TRP A 296 -15.41 12.68 -30.49
N GLN A 297 -16.14 13.07 -29.43
CA GLN A 297 -16.79 12.17 -28.48
C GLN A 297 -15.82 11.17 -27.84
N TRP A 298 -14.64 11.64 -27.42
CA TRP A 298 -13.71 10.80 -26.68
C TRP A 298 -14.31 10.31 -25.36
N VAL A 299 -15.28 11.02 -24.77
CA VAL A 299 -16.15 10.46 -23.71
C VAL A 299 -17.55 10.31 -24.26
N ASP A 300 -18.13 9.11 -24.14
CA ASP A 300 -19.48 8.81 -24.62
C ASP A 300 -20.23 7.88 -23.65
N GLN A 301 -21.37 7.35 -24.09
CA GLN A 301 -22.24 6.46 -23.32
C GLN A 301 -21.59 5.12 -22.91
N ARG A 302 -20.49 4.72 -23.56
CA ARG A 302 -19.73 3.49 -23.27
C ARG A 302 -18.60 3.72 -22.28
N SER A 303 -18.22 4.98 -22.03
CA SER A 303 -17.25 5.34 -20.99
C SER A 303 -17.84 5.02 -19.61
N ARG A 304 -17.01 4.51 -18.69
CA ARG A 304 -17.42 4.12 -17.33
C ARG A 304 -16.63 4.79 -16.23
N ALA A 305 -15.37 5.10 -16.50
CA ALA A 305 -14.54 5.87 -15.60
C ALA A 305 -13.66 6.80 -16.41
N LEU A 306 -13.52 8.02 -15.88
CA LEU A 306 -12.54 8.99 -16.29
C LEU A 306 -11.71 9.32 -15.05
N ILE A 307 -10.40 9.13 -15.15
CA ILE A 307 -9.46 9.25 -14.04
C ILE A 307 -8.43 10.28 -14.46
N VAL A 308 -8.23 11.30 -13.64
CA VAL A 308 -7.22 12.32 -13.85
C VAL A 308 -6.16 12.11 -12.78
N GLU A 309 -4.95 11.79 -13.20
CA GLU A 309 -3.84 11.43 -12.33
C GLU A 309 -2.75 12.49 -12.42
N LEU A 310 -2.28 12.95 -11.26
CA LEU A 310 -1.20 13.92 -11.18
C LEU A 310 -0.46 13.80 -9.86
N SER A 311 0.79 14.27 -9.83
CA SER A 311 1.62 14.27 -8.63
C SER A 311 2.11 15.68 -8.31
N THR A 312 2.07 16.04 -7.03
CA THR A 312 2.47 17.36 -6.56
C THR A 312 3.48 17.22 -5.42
N LEU A 313 4.39 18.18 -5.32
CA LEU A 313 5.41 18.27 -4.28
C LEU A 313 5.34 19.64 -3.62
N ASN A 314 5.20 19.68 -2.31
CA ASN A 314 5.43 20.90 -1.55
C ASN A 314 6.90 20.96 -1.10
N PRO A 315 7.77 21.79 -1.71
CA PRO A 315 9.18 21.89 -1.33
C PRO A 315 9.40 22.44 0.08
N ASN A 316 8.44 23.19 0.66
CA ASN A 316 8.61 23.76 2.00
C ASN A 316 8.49 22.70 3.10
N THR A 317 7.59 21.73 2.91
CA THR A 317 7.34 20.63 3.86
C THR A 317 7.93 19.30 3.40
N ASN A 318 8.47 19.24 2.18
CA ASN A 318 8.96 18.03 1.51
C ASN A 318 7.90 16.91 1.44
N ILE A 319 6.65 17.28 1.18
CA ILE A 319 5.52 16.34 1.10
C ILE A 319 5.12 16.13 -0.35
N TYR A 320 5.02 14.86 -0.74
CA TYR A 320 4.51 14.42 -2.03
C TYR A 320 3.04 14.01 -1.89
N VAL A 321 2.19 14.52 -2.78
CA VAL A 321 0.78 14.16 -2.84
C VAL A 321 0.49 13.66 -4.25
N HIS A 322 0.13 12.38 -4.36
CA HIS A 322 -0.47 11.82 -5.57
C HIS A 322 -1.99 12.06 -5.50
N CYS A 323 -2.53 12.72 -6.52
CA CYS A 323 -3.95 13.06 -6.63
C CYS A 323 -4.62 12.17 -7.67
#